data_AF-A0AAD8B4U6-F1
#
_entry.id   AF-A0AAD8B4U6-F1
#
_cell.length_a   1.000
_cell.length_b   1.000
_cell.length_c   1.000
_cell.angle_alpha   90.00
_cell.angle_beta   90.00
_cell.angle_gamma   90.00
#
_symmetry.space_group_name_H-M   'P 1'
#
loop_
_entity.id
_entity.type
_entity.pdbx_description
1 polymer ?
#
loop_
_entity_poly.entity_id
_entity_poly.type
_entity_poly.pdbx_seq_one_letter_code
_entity_poly.pdbx_strand_id
1 'polypeptide(L)' 'SYCILLILTDGVFYGIHDVMDALVQASGLPMSIIIVGVGQSDFTQMEMLDGDHTEIKSRDGRLALRDIVQFVPFRDFKN' A
#
# COMPACT_ATOMS: atom_id res chain seq x y z
N SER A 1 -0.22 12.25 18.16
CA SER A 1 -1.19 12.36 17.05
C SER A 1 -1.05 11.14 16.18
N TYR A 2 -2.13 10.69 15.53
CA TYR A 2 -2.13 9.55 14.61
C TYR A 2 -2.78 9.99 13.31
N CYS A 3 -2.22 9.58 12.17
CA CYS A 3 -2.67 10.01 10.85
C CYS A 3 -3.22 8.84 10.04
N ILE A 4 -4.28 9.08 9.26
CA ILE A 4 -4.76 8.14 8.25
C ILE A 4 -4.60 8.81 6.90
N LEU A 5 -3.78 8.23 6.04
CA LEU A 5 -3.61 8.65 4.66
C LEU A 5 -4.52 7.80 3.76
N LEU A 6 -5.47 8.45 3.09
CA LEU A 6 -6.32 7.81 2.09
C LEU A 6 -5.80 8.17 0.69
N ILE A 7 -5.51 7.16 -0.13
CA ILE A 7 -5.07 7.31 -1.52
C ILE A 7 -6.15 6.73 -2.43
N LEU A 8 -6.60 7.51 -3.42
CA LEU A 8 -7.53 7.07 -4.46
C LEU A 8 -6.76 7.04 -5.79
N THR A 9 -6.77 5.89 -6.46
CA THR A 9 -6.08 5.72 -7.76
C THR A 9 -6.93 4.92 -8.72
N ASP A 10 -6.92 5.27 -10.01
CA ASP A 10 -7.55 4.51 -11.08
C ASP A 10 -6.55 3.63 -11.87
N GLY A 11 -5.28 3.65 -11.48
CA GLY A 11 -4.19 2.95 -12.15
C GLY A 11 -3.14 2.40 -11.20
N VAL A 12 -2.10 1.79 -11.78
CA VAL A 12 -1.02 1.11 -11.07
C VAL A 12 0.16 2.04 -10.83
N PHE A 13 0.93 1.83 -9.77
CA PHE A 13 2.18 2.53 -9.53
C PHE A 13 3.25 2.10 -10.54
N TYR A 14 3.91 3.07 -11.18
CA TYR A 14 5.14 2.83 -11.91
C TYR A 14 6.32 2.99 -10.93
N GLY A 15 6.85 1.87 -10.41
CA GLY A 15 8.01 1.88 -9.50
C GLY A 15 7.71 1.33 -8.10
N ILE A 16 7.33 0.06 -8.02
CA ILE A 16 6.98 -0.63 -6.76
C ILE A 16 8.09 -0.52 -5.70
N HIS A 17 9.37 -0.52 -6.11
CA HIS A 17 10.51 -0.45 -5.19
C HIS A 17 10.61 0.88 -4.44
N ASP A 18 10.31 2.00 -5.08
CA ASP A 18 10.34 3.30 -4.42
C ASP A 18 9.19 3.41 -3.40
N VAL A 19 8.03 2.81 -3.72
CA VAL A 19 6.91 2.70 -2.80
C VAL A 19 7.28 1.83 -1.61
N MET A 20 7.88 0.65 -1.82
CA MET A 20 8.29 -0.23 -0.72
C MET A 20 9.28 0.46 0.23
N ASP A 21 10.27 1.18 -0.29
CA ASP A 21 11.21 1.93 0.54
C ASP A 21 10.50 3.00 1.39
N ALA A 22 9.56 3.73 0.79
CA ALA A 22 8.77 4.74 1.48
C ALA A 22 7.88 4.11 2.58
N LEU A 23 7.28 2.95 2.31
CA LEU A 23 6.46 2.22 3.28
C LEU A 23 7.28 1.70 4.45
N VAL A 24 8.47 1.15 4.20
CA VAL A 24 9.38 0.74 5.27
C VAL A 24 9.75 1.93 6.16
N GLN A 25 10.06 3.09 5.57
CA GLN A 25 10.34 4.31 6.34
C GLN A 25 9.12 4.79 7.14
N ALA A 26 7.94 4.78 6.52
CA ALA A 26 6.69 5.21 7.13
C ALA A 26 6.20 4.28 8.25
N SER A 27 6.57 3.00 8.24
CA SER A 27 6.15 2.01 9.24
C SER A 27 6.49 2.40 10.68
N GLY A 28 7.52 3.22 10.89
CA GLY A 28 7.91 3.76 12.20
C GLY A 28 7.15 5.00 12.65
N LEU A 29 6.32 5.59 11.79
CA LEU A 29 5.52 6.77 12.10
C LEU A 29 4.14 6.36 12.62
N PRO A 30 3.46 7.19 13.44
CA PRO A 30 2.09 6.93 13.89
C PRO A 30 1.09 7.22 12.75
N MET A 31 1.07 6.36 11.72
CA MET A 31 0.15 6.46 10.59
C MET A 31 -0.33 5.10 10.07
N SER A 32 -1.46 5.13 9.37
CA SER A 32 -1.97 4.06 8.49
C SER A 32 -2.26 4.64 7.11
N ILE A 33 -2.16 3.79 6.09
CA ILE A 33 -2.38 4.11 4.69
C ILE A 33 -3.45 3.17 4.15
N ILE A 34 -4.49 3.74 3.55
CA ILE A 34 -5.54 3.00 2.85
C ILE A 34 -5.47 3.39 1.38
N ILE A 35 -5.30 2.41 0.51
CA ILE A 35 -5.24 2.60 -0.94
C ILE A 35 -6.50 2.01 -1.55
N VAL A 36 -7.29 2.86 -2.20
CA VAL A 36 -8.54 2.47 -2.85
C VAL A 36 -8.37 2.55 -4.36
N GLY A 37 -8.43 1.39 -5.02
CA GLY A 37 -8.38 1.26 -6.47
C GLY A 37 -9.77 1.46 -7.08
N VAL A 38 -9.96 2.48 -7.93
CA VAL A 38 -11.21 2.74 -8.66
C VAL A 38 -11.07 2.38 -10.14
N GLY A 39 -12.17 2.10 -10.82
CA GLY A 39 -12.15 1.74 -12.24
C GLY A 39 -11.86 0.25 -12.48
N GLN A 40 -11.26 -0.06 -13.63
CA GLN A 40 -11.13 -1.44 -14.14
C GLN A 40 -9.69 -1.90 -14.41
N SER A 41 -8.68 -1.11 -14.01
CA SER A 41 -7.26 -1.42 -14.19
C SER A 41 -6.82 -2.72 -13.51
N ASP A 42 -5.76 -3.36 -13.97
CA ASP A 42 -5.21 -4.54 -13.28
C ASP A 42 -4.50 -4.12 -11.98
N PHE A 43 -5.00 -4.55 -10.82
CA PHE A 43 -4.45 -4.19 -9.51
C PHE A 43 -3.56 -5.27 -8.88
N THR A 44 -3.15 -6.30 -9.63
CA THR A 44 -2.32 -7.40 -9.10
C THR A 44 -1.07 -6.91 -8.35
N GLN A 45 -0.42 -5.84 -8.83
CA GLN A 45 0.75 -5.26 -8.15
C GLN A 45 0.43 -4.52 -6.86
N MET A 46 -0.79 -4.01 -6.71
CA MET A 46 -1.26 -3.31 -5.51
C MET A 46 -1.55 -4.28 -4.37
N GLU A 47 -2.02 -5.48 -4.69
CA GLU A 47 -2.21 -6.55 -3.71
C GLU A 47 -0.88 -6.96 -3.04
N MET A 48 0.25 -6.79 -3.73
CA MET A 48 1.57 -7.02 -3.14
C MET A 48 1.97 -5.99 -2.08
N LEU A 49 1.30 -4.82 -2.06
CA LEU A 49 1.53 -3.78 -1.05
C LEU A 49 0.68 -3.98 0.20
N ASP A 50 -0.27 -4.92 0.16
CA ASP A 50 -1.12 -5.25 1.29
C ASP A 50 -0.29 -6.04 2.31
N GLY A 51 -0.10 -5.46 3.50
CA GLY A 51 0.82 -6.03 4.50
C GLY A 51 0.33 -7.35 5.10
N ASP A 52 -0.96 -7.67 4.93
CA ASP A 52 -1.53 -8.98 5.25
C ASP A 52 -1.06 -10.10 4.30
N HIS A 53 -0.68 -9.75 3.06
CA HIS A 53 -0.31 -10.72 2.04
C HIS A 53 1.20 -10.88 1.87
N THR A 54 1.98 -9.81 2.07
CA THR A 54 3.41 -9.80 1.75
C THR A 54 4.23 -9.05 2.80
N GLU A 55 5.37 -9.61 3.22
CA GLU A 55 6.36 -8.87 4.01
C GLU A 55 6.94 -7.71 3.19
N ILE A 56 6.62 -6.47 3.58
CA ILE A 56 7.17 -5.28 2.93
C ILE A 56 8.65 -5.13 3.29
N LYS A 57 9.48 -5.20 2.26
CA LYS A 57 10.94 -5.12 2.33
C LYS A 57 11.49 -4.06 1.38
N SER A 58 12.35 -3.19 1.88
CA SER A 58 13.05 -2.18 1.09
C SER A 58 14.19 -2.77 0.25
N ARG A 59 14.73 -1.99 -0.68
CA ARG A 59 15.85 -2.39 -1.55
C ARG A 59 17.12 -2.76 -0.79
N ASP A 60 17.38 -2.12 0.35
CA ASP A 60 18.50 -2.41 1.25
C ASP A 60 18.22 -3.59 2.21
N GLY A 61 17.02 -4.18 2.10
CA GLY A 61 16.63 -5.40 2.79
C GLY A 61 16.02 -5.20 4.18
N ARG A 62 15.71 -3.96 4.57
CA ARG A 62 15.02 -3.67 5.83
C ARG A 62 13.54 -4.05 5.71
N LEU A 63 13.02 -4.63 6.79
CA LEU A 63 11.61 -4.97 6.90
C LEU A 63 10.82 -3.80 7.50
N ALA A 64 9.56 -3.67 7.12
CA ALA A 64 8.63 -2.78 7.79
C ALA A 64 8.49 -3.16 9.27
N LEU A 65 8.43 -2.15 10.16
CA LEU A 65 8.33 -2.36 11.60
C LEU A 65 6.97 -2.91 12.05
N ARG A 66 5.94 -2.63 11.25
CA ARG A 66 4.57 -3.08 11.40
C ARG A 66 3.83 -2.91 10.09
N ASP A 67 2.74 -3.62 9.93
CA ASP A 67 1.83 -3.37 8.83
C ASP A 67 1.13 -2.00 9.01
N ILE A 68 1.10 -1.23 7.93
CA ILE A 68 0.49 0.08 7.85
C ILE A 68 -0.31 0.29 6.56
N VAL A 69 -0.37 -0.69 5.64
CA VAL A 69 -0.99 -0.51 4.32
C VAL A 69 -2.10 -1.52 4.12
N GLN A 70 -3.27 -1.02 3.75
CA GLN A 70 -4.37 -1.84 3.27
C GLN A 70 -4.76 -1.43 1.85
N PHE A 71 -4.81 -2.39 0.94
CA PHE A 71 -5.32 -2.17 -0.42
C PHE A 71 -6.75 -2.69 -0.58
N VAL A 72 -7.62 -1.88 -1.20
CA VAL A 72 -9.02 -2.24 -1.45
C VAL A 72 -9.42 -1.86 -2.89
N PRO A 73 -9.69 -2.84 -3.77
CA PRO A 73 -10.33 -2.56 -5.05
C PRO A 73 -11.80 -2.18 -4.83
N PHE A 74 -12.16 -0.93 -5.09
CA PHE A 74 -13.52 -0.42 -4.88
C PHE A 74 -14.59 -1.17 -5.68
N ARG A 75 -14.19 -1.76 -6.81
CA ARG A 75 -15.12 -2.53 -7.67
C ARG A 75 -15.72 -3.74 -6.96
N ASP A 76 -15.04 -4.30 -5.96
CA ASP A 76 -15.48 -5.48 -5.22
C ASP A 76 -16.61 -5.15 -4.22
N PHE A 77 -16.88 -3.85 -4.02
CA PHE A 77 -17.91 -3.32 -3.14
C PHE A 77 -19.02 -2.57 -3.90
N LYS A 78 -18.98 -2.58 -5.24
CA LYS A 78 -20.11 -2.10 -6.05
C LYS A 78 -21.21 -3.15 -6.02
N ASN A 79 -22.27 -2.85 -5.27
CA ASN A 79 -23.58 -3.49 -5.44
C ASN A 79 -24.17 -3.17 -6.82
#